data_AF-A0AAU1BIH0-F1
#
_entry.id   AF-A0AAU1BIH0-F1
#
_cell.length_a   1.000
_cell.length_b   1.000
_cell.length_c   1.000
_cell.angle_alpha   90.00
_cell.angle_beta   90.00
_cell.angle_gamma   90.00
#
_symmetry.space_group_name_H-M   'P 1'
#
loop_
_entity.id
_entity.type
_entity.pdbx_description
1 polymer ?
#
loop_
_entity_poly.entity_id
_entity_poly.type
_entity_poly.pdbx_seq_one_letter_code
_entity_poly.pdbx_strand_id
1 'polypeptide(L)'
;MPSVGGGEFCLGCGLGGSVGALYNYGVENGRNHTALFTFSSTGGSFKAPVKAWDSDSDSWNWNASKLTAGDYNGDGKADIGILYNYGQTNDGRSQTGLWTMAGTTDGVSAPKKVWDSGSDSWNWNWSEVVSGDFNGDGKQDIAAWYTYGPGLNGRDRSRLFTFTSIATGMNAPTVQWDSSIS
;
A
#
# COMPACT_ATOMS: atom_id res chain seq x y z
N MET A 1 8.29 -25.96 -5.76
CA MET A 1 9.03 -24.71 -6.01
C MET A 1 8.24 -23.60 -5.37
N PRO A 2 8.80 -22.77 -4.48
CA PRO A 2 8.07 -21.59 -4.01
C PRO A 2 7.81 -20.67 -5.22
N SER A 3 6.57 -20.23 -5.37
CA SER A 3 6.15 -19.37 -6.48
C SER A 3 6.77 -17.98 -6.31
N VAL A 4 7.36 -17.47 -7.39
CA VAL A 4 7.91 -16.11 -7.46
C VAL A 4 6.72 -15.15 -7.58
N GLY A 5 6.51 -14.32 -6.57
CA GLY A 5 5.57 -13.20 -6.60
C GLY A 5 6.24 -12.01 -5.92
N GLY A 6 6.65 -11.03 -6.72
CA GLY A 6 7.21 -9.75 -6.26
C GLY A 6 6.37 -8.62 -6.83
N GLY A 7 6.05 -7.64 -5.99
CA GLY A 7 5.46 -6.39 -6.44
C GLY A 7 6.57 -5.34 -6.52
N GLU A 8 6.68 -4.66 -7.66
CA GLU A 8 7.63 -3.58 -7.87
C GLU A 8 6.90 -2.24 -7.73
N PHE A 9 7.46 -1.29 -6.98
CA PHE A 9 6.92 0.07 -6.90
C PHE A 9 8.05 1.12 -6.91
N CYS A 10 7.80 2.26 -7.55
CA CYS A 10 8.76 3.35 -7.64
C CYS A 10 8.70 4.23 -6.38
N LEU A 11 9.77 4.28 -5.57
CA LEU A 11 9.87 5.21 -4.45
C LEU A 11 10.29 6.59 -4.98
N GLY A 12 9.30 7.37 -5.41
CA GLY A 12 9.46 8.72 -5.93
C GLY A 12 9.68 8.77 -7.45
N CYS A 13 8.59 8.96 -8.20
CA CYS A 13 8.66 9.44 -9.59
C CYS A 13 9.02 10.94 -9.58
N GLY A 14 10.29 11.25 -9.31
CA GLY A 14 10.87 12.59 -9.30
C GLY A 14 12.38 12.50 -9.17
N LEU A 15 13.12 13.34 -9.93
CA LEU A 15 14.57 13.32 -10.14
C LEU A 15 15.38 12.87 -8.89
N GLY A 16 15.81 11.61 -8.87
CA GLY A 16 16.61 11.02 -7.77
C GLY A 16 15.97 9.83 -7.04
N GLY A 17 14.77 9.39 -7.43
CA GLY A 17 13.99 8.35 -6.73
C GLY A 17 14.70 7.00 -6.54
N SER A 18 14.40 6.32 -5.43
CA SER A 18 14.84 4.95 -5.15
C SER A 18 13.78 3.95 -5.61
N VAL A 19 14.09 2.66 -5.67
CA VAL A 19 13.09 1.61 -5.94
C VAL A 19 12.95 0.73 -4.70
N GLY A 20 11.72 0.40 -4.34
CA GLY A 20 11.40 -0.57 -3.30
C GLY A 20 10.90 -1.85 -3.95
N ALA A 21 11.45 -2.99 -3.53
CA ALA A 21 11.01 -4.30 -3.97
C ALA A 21 10.78 -5.18 -2.75
N LEU A 22 9.62 -5.82 -2.67
CA LEU A 22 9.36 -6.80 -1.63
C LEU A 22 9.65 -8.20 -2.12
N TYR A 23 10.28 -8.96 -1.24
CA TYR A 23 10.77 -10.31 -1.47
C TYR A 23 10.08 -11.26 -0.51
N ASN A 24 9.45 -12.29 -1.08
CA ASN A 24 8.76 -13.32 -0.33
C ASN A 24 9.71 -14.50 -0.09
N TYR A 25 10.10 -14.72 1.17
CA TYR A 25 10.86 -15.90 1.58
C TYR A 25 9.97 -17.15 1.72
N GLY A 26 8.65 -17.00 1.65
CA GLY A 26 7.68 -18.07 1.69
C GLY A 26 7.08 -18.24 3.09
N VAL A 27 6.81 -19.49 3.46
CA VAL A 27 6.24 -19.82 4.78
C VAL A 27 7.29 -20.58 5.60
N GLU A 28 7.65 -20.02 6.75
CA GLU A 28 8.56 -20.62 7.73
C GLU A 28 7.82 -20.80 9.06
N ASN A 29 7.86 -22.00 9.64
CA ASN A 29 7.17 -22.32 10.91
C ASN A 29 5.69 -21.90 10.95
N GLY A 30 5.00 -22.01 9.81
CA GLY A 30 3.58 -21.64 9.65
C GLY A 30 3.31 -20.13 9.54
N ARG A 31 4.36 -19.30 9.37
CA ARG A 31 4.26 -17.85 9.23
C ARG A 31 4.82 -17.40 7.89
N ASN A 32 4.21 -16.37 7.29
CA ASN A 32 4.74 -15.78 6.07
C ASN A 32 5.97 -14.94 6.41
N HIS A 33 7.06 -15.11 5.66
CA HIS A 33 8.29 -14.35 5.83
C HIS A 33 8.54 -13.47 4.61
N THR A 34 8.61 -12.16 4.82
CA THR A 34 8.77 -11.17 3.75
C THR A 34 9.85 -10.16 4.15
N ALA A 35 10.64 -9.70 3.19
CA ALA A 35 11.55 -8.57 3.37
C ALA A 35 11.33 -7.49 2.31
N LEU A 36 11.66 -6.25 2.66
CA LEU A 36 11.74 -5.14 1.72
C LEU A 36 13.21 -4.86 1.39
N PHE A 37 13.51 -4.78 0.10
CA PHE A 37 14.77 -4.30 -0.41
C PHE A 37 14.60 -2.93 -1.04
N THR A 38 15.59 -2.07 -0.83
CA THR A 38 15.65 -0.73 -1.45
C THR A 38 16.86 -0.63 -2.36
N PHE A 39 16.66 0.00 -3.50
CA PHE A 39 17.66 0.28 -4.52
C PHE A 39 17.78 1.79 -4.65
N SER A 40 18.81 2.38 -4.03
CA SER A 40 19.03 3.82 -4.16
C SER A 40 19.54 4.16 -5.55
N SER A 41 18.91 5.13 -6.20
CA SER A 41 19.37 5.64 -7.50
C SER A 41 20.67 6.43 -7.34
N THR A 42 21.49 6.37 -8.39
CA THR A 42 22.71 7.17 -8.57
C THR A 42 22.53 8.23 -9.66
N GLY A 43 21.31 8.39 -10.19
CA GLY A 43 21.00 9.29 -11.32
C GLY A 43 21.12 8.65 -12.71
N GLY A 44 21.56 7.39 -12.78
CA GLY A 44 21.63 6.62 -14.02
C GLY A 44 21.77 5.10 -13.82
N SER A 45 22.01 4.66 -12.59
CA SER A 45 21.99 3.27 -12.15
C SER A 45 21.45 3.17 -10.72
N PHE A 46 21.49 1.97 -10.14
CA PHE A 46 21.16 1.74 -8.74
C PHE A 46 22.37 1.19 -7.99
N LYS A 47 22.48 1.54 -6.70
CA LYS A 47 23.41 0.87 -5.78
C LYS A 47 22.95 -0.58 -5.54
N ALA A 48 23.84 -1.40 -4.97
CA ALA A 48 23.47 -2.73 -4.49
C ALA A 48 22.27 -2.64 -3.52
N PRO A 49 21.32 -3.58 -3.59
CA PRO A 49 20.12 -3.52 -2.76
C PRO A 49 20.46 -3.65 -1.29
N VAL A 50 19.77 -2.87 -0.46
CA VAL A 50 19.82 -2.97 1.00
C VAL A 50 18.51 -3.57 1.48
N LYS A 51 18.58 -4.58 2.37
CA LYS A 51 17.41 -5.12 3.07
C LYS A 51 16.95 -4.08 4.10
N ALA A 52 15.99 -3.26 3.71
CA ALA A 52 15.50 -2.11 4.49
C ALA A 52 14.54 -2.52 5.61
N TRP A 53 13.86 -3.66 5.44
CA TRP A 53 12.99 -4.23 6.47
C TRP A 53 12.87 -5.74 6.28
N ASP A 54 12.61 -6.45 7.37
CA ASP A 54 12.40 -7.90 7.43
C ASP A 54 11.26 -8.17 8.41
N SER A 55 10.30 -9.02 8.02
CA SER A 55 9.19 -9.36 8.90
C SER A 55 9.65 -10.21 10.09
N ASP A 56 10.81 -10.86 10.01
CA ASP A 56 11.37 -11.70 11.07
C ASP A 56 10.31 -12.65 11.64
N SER A 57 9.92 -12.49 12.91
CA SER A 57 8.90 -13.31 13.55
C SER A 57 7.45 -12.88 13.26
N ASP A 58 7.25 -11.70 12.67
CA ASP A 58 5.95 -11.20 12.20
C ASP A 58 5.57 -11.90 10.89
N SER A 59 4.31 -12.36 10.82
CA SER A 59 3.79 -13.13 9.68
C SER A 59 3.22 -12.22 8.58
N TRP A 60 4.07 -11.51 7.85
CA TRP A 60 3.63 -10.62 6.76
C TRP A 60 3.54 -11.36 5.42
N ASN A 61 2.35 -11.36 4.80
CA ASN A 61 2.15 -12.00 3.50
C ASN A 61 2.26 -10.99 2.36
N TRP A 62 3.32 -11.11 1.57
CA TRP A 62 3.51 -10.25 0.42
C TRP A 62 2.42 -10.37 -0.65
N ASN A 63 1.91 -11.58 -0.90
CA ASN A 63 0.87 -11.82 -1.90
C ASN A 63 -0.48 -11.18 -1.53
N ALA A 64 -0.61 -10.68 -0.30
CA ALA A 64 -1.78 -9.96 0.21
C ALA A 64 -1.62 -8.43 0.15
N SER A 65 -0.57 -7.90 -0.51
CA SER A 65 -0.21 -6.48 -0.47
C SER A 65 -0.36 -5.79 -1.83
N LYS A 66 -1.06 -4.66 -1.89
CA LYS A 66 -0.97 -3.68 -3.01
C LYS A 66 -0.17 -2.47 -2.52
N LEU A 67 0.83 -2.08 -3.30
CA LEU A 67 1.75 -1.00 -2.95
C LEU A 67 1.39 0.30 -3.61
N THR A 68 1.71 1.38 -2.88
CA THR A 68 1.96 2.68 -3.44
C THR A 68 3.05 3.39 -2.64
N ALA A 69 3.61 4.49 -3.13
CA ALA A 69 4.60 5.28 -2.42
C ALA A 69 4.40 6.76 -2.67
N GLY A 70 4.75 7.54 -1.67
CA GLY A 70 4.60 8.98 -1.65
C GLY A 70 5.21 9.56 -0.38
N ASP A 71 5.48 10.85 -0.35
CA ASP A 71 5.90 11.53 0.87
C ASP A 71 4.66 11.84 1.72
N TYR A 72 4.22 10.85 2.52
CA TYR A 72 3.01 10.99 3.31
C TYR A 72 3.28 11.80 4.58
N ASN A 73 4.47 11.71 5.15
CA ASN A 73 4.81 12.42 6.38
C ASN A 73 5.26 13.89 6.14
N GLY A 74 5.58 14.26 4.90
CA GLY A 74 6.00 15.60 4.49
C GLY A 74 7.47 15.91 4.77
N ASP A 75 8.32 14.89 4.93
CA ASP A 75 9.74 15.05 5.26
C ASP A 75 10.68 15.09 4.04
N GLY A 76 10.11 14.99 2.83
CA GLY A 76 10.82 14.98 1.56
C GLY A 76 11.37 13.61 1.15
N LYS A 77 11.12 12.55 1.92
CA LYS A 77 11.48 11.16 1.59
C LYS A 77 10.24 10.40 1.11
N ALA A 78 10.47 9.39 0.28
CA ALA A 78 9.38 8.51 -0.14
C ALA A 78 9.04 7.51 0.98
N ASP A 79 7.79 7.49 1.39
CA ASP A 79 7.18 6.51 2.28
C ASP A 79 6.46 5.42 1.48
N ILE A 80 6.23 4.26 2.08
CA ILE A 80 5.49 3.15 1.48
C ILE A 80 4.08 3.09 2.05
N GLY A 81 3.08 2.96 1.18
CA GLY A 81 1.69 2.68 1.52
C GLY A 81 1.34 1.26 1.08
N ILE A 82 0.64 0.51 1.93
CA ILE A 82 0.26 -0.88 1.67
C ILE A 82 -1.22 -1.08 1.98
N LEU A 83 -2.01 -1.38 0.94
CA LEU A 83 -3.35 -1.94 1.14
C LEU A 83 -3.21 -3.45 1.30
N TYR A 84 -3.48 -3.93 2.51
CA TYR A 84 -3.27 -5.31 2.93
C TYR A 84 -4.58 -6.09 3.01
N ASN A 85 -4.59 -7.31 2.49
CA ASN A 85 -5.72 -8.23 2.50
C ASN A 85 -5.68 -9.12 3.75
N TYR A 86 -6.65 -8.96 4.66
CA TYR A 86 -6.83 -9.86 5.81
C TYR A 86 -7.72 -11.07 5.50
N GLY A 87 -8.23 -11.18 4.27
CA GLY A 87 -9.15 -12.23 3.86
C GLY A 87 -10.59 -11.87 4.22
N GLN A 88 -11.37 -12.88 4.61
CA GLN A 88 -12.76 -12.71 5.04
C GLN A 88 -12.91 -12.97 6.53
N THR A 89 -13.74 -12.16 7.18
CA THR A 89 -14.20 -12.40 8.54
C THR A 89 -15.18 -13.58 8.59
N ASN A 90 -15.47 -14.08 9.79
CA ASN A 90 -16.35 -15.25 9.99
C ASN A 90 -17.78 -15.04 9.45
N ASP A 91 -18.24 -13.80 9.35
CA ASP A 91 -19.53 -13.42 8.77
C ASP A 91 -19.47 -13.13 7.26
N GLY A 92 -18.35 -13.47 6.60
CA GLY A 92 -18.19 -13.46 5.15
C GLY A 92 -17.79 -12.10 4.54
N ARG A 93 -17.56 -11.07 5.37
CA ARG A 93 -17.14 -9.74 4.90
C ARG A 93 -15.64 -9.73 4.59
N SER A 94 -15.25 -9.07 3.50
CA SER A 94 -13.82 -8.85 3.22
C SER A 94 -13.23 -7.84 4.19
N GLN A 95 -12.01 -8.08 4.66
CA GLN A 95 -11.30 -7.13 5.52
C GLN A 95 -9.98 -6.70 4.89
N THR A 96 -9.74 -5.39 4.87
CA THR A 96 -8.47 -4.80 4.47
C THR A 96 -7.98 -3.81 5.50
N GLY A 97 -6.67 -3.61 5.56
CA GLY A 97 -6.06 -2.51 6.28
C GLY A 97 -5.15 -1.69 5.39
N LEU A 98 -5.00 -0.41 5.71
CA LEU A 98 -3.97 0.45 5.13
C LEU A 98 -2.84 0.59 6.13
N TRP A 99 -1.62 0.36 5.66
CA TRP A 99 -0.39 0.49 6.42
C TRP A 99 0.53 1.51 5.75
N THR A 100 1.33 2.19 6.55
CA THR A 100 2.44 3.02 6.06
C THR A 100 3.77 2.62 6.69
N MET A 101 4.86 2.79 5.94
CA MET A 101 6.23 2.67 6.42
C MET A 101 6.97 3.95 6.01
N ALA A 102 7.44 4.73 6.97
CA ALA A 102 8.10 6.00 6.69
C ALA A 102 9.48 5.76 6.09
N GLY A 103 9.84 6.51 5.05
CA GLY A 103 11.18 6.54 4.50
C GLY A 103 12.18 7.10 5.50
N THR A 104 13.36 6.51 5.60
CA THR A 104 14.46 7.01 6.43
C THR A 104 15.72 7.15 5.59
N THR A 105 16.82 7.60 6.18
CA THR A 105 18.10 7.67 5.46
C THR A 105 18.64 6.29 5.11
N ASP A 106 18.39 5.28 5.97
CA ASP A 106 19.02 3.96 5.87
C ASP A 106 18.01 2.84 5.53
N GLY A 107 16.76 3.18 5.20
CA GLY A 107 15.71 2.21 4.91
C GLY A 107 14.32 2.77 5.18
N VAL A 108 13.49 2.01 5.88
CA VAL A 108 12.11 2.41 6.23
C VAL A 108 11.82 2.10 7.70
N SER A 109 10.81 2.78 8.27
CA SER A 109 10.30 2.43 9.60
C SER A 109 9.57 1.09 9.58
N ALA A 110 9.31 0.53 10.77
CA ALA A 110 8.38 -0.59 10.89
C ALA A 110 6.98 -0.22 10.33
N PRO A 111 6.22 -1.20 9.81
CA PRO A 111 4.85 -0.97 9.34
C PRO A 111 3.95 -0.44 10.45
N LYS A 112 3.20 0.62 10.14
CA LYS A 112 2.19 1.20 11.01
C LYS A 112 0.81 1.09 10.36
N LYS A 113 -0.16 0.45 11.02
CA LYS A 113 -1.56 0.45 10.55
C LYS A 113 -2.12 1.85 10.73
N VAL A 114 -2.60 2.44 9.64
CA VAL A 114 -3.22 3.78 9.64
C VAL A 114 -4.73 3.71 9.43
N TRP A 115 -5.24 2.60 8.89
CA TRP A 115 -6.68 2.40 8.71
C TRP A 115 -7.06 0.91 8.64
N ASP A 116 -8.30 0.59 9.00
CA ASP A 116 -8.91 -0.74 8.92
C ASP A 116 -10.35 -0.62 8.39
N SER A 117 -10.74 -1.50 7.47
CA SER A 117 -12.08 -1.47 6.88
C SER A 117 -13.19 -1.82 7.87
N GLY A 118 -12.88 -2.53 8.95
CA GLY A 118 -13.86 -2.91 9.96
C GLY A 118 -15.11 -3.54 9.34
N SER A 119 -16.27 -2.90 9.54
CA SER A 119 -17.57 -3.33 9.03
C SER A 119 -17.82 -3.05 7.56
N ASP A 120 -17.09 -2.12 6.95
CA ASP A 120 -17.43 -1.50 5.67
C ASP A 120 -17.13 -2.41 4.46
N SER A 121 -16.50 -3.57 4.73
CA SER A 121 -16.23 -4.65 3.79
C SER A 121 -15.60 -4.19 2.47
N TRP A 122 -14.28 -4.00 2.48
CA TRP A 122 -13.53 -3.64 1.28
C TRP A 122 -12.87 -4.89 0.68
N ASN A 123 -13.28 -5.31 -0.52
CA ASN A 123 -12.64 -6.44 -1.20
C ASN A 123 -11.35 -5.99 -1.88
N TRP A 124 -10.22 -6.43 -1.35
CA TRP A 124 -8.89 -6.14 -1.86
C TRP A 124 -8.70 -6.45 -3.36
N ASN A 125 -9.31 -7.53 -3.86
CA ASN A 125 -9.21 -7.92 -5.27
C ASN A 125 -9.88 -6.92 -6.22
N TRP A 126 -10.79 -6.09 -5.70
CA TRP A 126 -11.54 -5.10 -6.48
C TRP A 126 -11.11 -3.67 -6.19
N SER A 127 -9.95 -3.51 -5.54
CA SER A 127 -9.39 -2.22 -5.16
C SER A 127 -8.06 -1.96 -5.84
N GLU A 128 -7.82 -0.76 -6.34
CA GLU A 128 -6.48 -0.32 -6.76
C GLU A 128 -6.09 0.94 -6.00
N VAL A 129 -4.81 1.10 -5.68
CA VAL A 129 -4.30 2.25 -4.90
C VAL A 129 -3.26 3.04 -5.67
N VAL A 130 -3.28 4.35 -5.48
CA VAL A 130 -2.32 5.29 -6.05
C VAL A 130 -2.03 6.40 -5.05
N SER A 131 -0.88 7.06 -5.19
CA SER A 131 -0.50 8.20 -4.35
C SER A 131 -0.38 9.49 -5.16
N GLY A 132 -0.60 10.60 -4.49
CA GLY A 132 -0.45 11.94 -5.04
C GLY A 132 -0.92 12.99 -4.05
N ASP A 133 -0.42 14.22 -4.15
CA ASP A 133 -0.95 15.34 -3.37
C ASP A 133 -2.28 15.79 -3.97
N PHE A 134 -3.39 15.22 -3.49
CA PHE A 134 -4.72 15.44 -4.05
C PHE A 134 -5.42 16.66 -3.44
N ASN A 135 -4.97 17.11 -2.27
CA ASN A 135 -5.53 18.26 -1.56
C ASN A 135 -4.67 19.54 -1.68
N GLY A 136 -3.46 19.45 -2.24
CA GLY A 136 -2.53 20.56 -2.47
C GLY A 136 -1.83 21.04 -1.20
N ASP A 137 -1.71 20.20 -0.17
CA ASP A 137 -1.14 20.59 1.12
C ASP A 137 0.38 20.35 1.25
N GLY A 138 1.00 19.82 0.19
CA GLY A 138 2.42 19.53 0.12
C GLY A 138 2.82 18.16 0.66
N LYS A 139 1.88 17.38 1.21
CA LYS A 139 2.05 15.95 1.51
C LYS A 139 1.33 15.14 0.45
N GLN A 140 1.86 13.96 0.14
CA GLN A 140 1.11 13.03 -0.69
C GLN A 140 0.00 12.37 0.13
N ASP A 141 -1.11 12.11 -0.53
CA ASP A 141 -2.26 11.35 -0.05
C ASP A 141 -2.27 9.97 -0.72
N ILE A 142 -3.21 9.11 -0.31
CA ILE A 142 -3.51 7.85 -0.99
C ILE A 142 -4.94 7.89 -1.52
N ALA A 143 -5.14 7.53 -2.79
CA ALA A 143 -6.45 7.30 -3.37
C ALA A 143 -6.66 5.81 -3.63
N ALA A 144 -7.89 5.36 -3.46
CA ALA A 144 -8.30 3.99 -3.74
C ALA A 144 -9.50 3.97 -4.68
N TRP A 145 -9.33 3.35 -5.84
CA TRP A 145 -10.45 2.96 -6.69
C TRP A 145 -11.04 1.67 -6.16
N TYR A 146 -12.36 1.59 -6.01
CA TYR A 146 -13.04 0.38 -5.55
C TYR A 146 -14.25 0.05 -6.41
N THR A 147 -14.36 -1.21 -6.82
CA THR A 147 -15.55 -1.73 -7.50
C THR A 147 -16.31 -2.67 -6.58
N TYR A 148 -17.60 -2.42 -6.34
CA TYR A 148 -18.48 -3.24 -5.50
C TYR A 148 -18.95 -4.54 -6.19
N GLY A 149 -18.55 -4.75 -7.44
CA GLY A 149 -19.11 -5.77 -8.33
C GLY A 149 -20.45 -5.33 -8.93
N PRO A 150 -21.19 -6.25 -9.57
CA PRO A 150 -22.40 -5.91 -10.31
C PRO A 150 -23.48 -5.42 -9.34
N GLY A 151 -23.94 -4.19 -9.56
CA GLY A 151 -25.10 -3.63 -8.87
C GLY A 151 -26.41 -4.31 -9.30
N LEU A 152 -27.51 -3.93 -8.66
CA LEU A 152 -28.85 -4.49 -8.94
C LEU A 152 -29.31 -4.33 -10.41
N ASN A 153 -28.69 -3.41 -11.15
CA ASN A 153 -28.93 -3.17 -12.57
C ASN A 153 -27.97 -3.95 -13.50
N GLY A 154 -27.16 -4.85 -12.95
CA GLY A 154 -26.15 -5.63 -13.68
C GLY A 154 -24.91 -4.84 -14.11
N ARG A 155 -24.77 -3.57 -13.71
CA ARG A 155 -23.56 -2.77 -13.97
C ARG A 155 -22.71 -2.65 -12.72
N ASP A 156 -21.40 -2.74 -12.89
CA ASP A 156 -20.46 -2.52 -11.79
C ASP A 156 -20.60 -1.10 -11.24
N ARG A 157 -20.71 -1.00 -9.91
CA ARG A 157 -20.59 0.29 -9.23
C ARG A 157 -19.15 0.47 -8.77
N SER A 158 -18.55 1.59 -9.14
CA SER A 158 -17.20 1.95 -8.72
C SER A 158 -17.20 3.28 -7.98
N ARG A 159 -16.29 3.43 -7.02
CA ARG A 159 -16.06 4.66 -6.28
C ARG A 159 -14.58 4.98 -6.22
N LEU A 160 -14.28 6.27 -6.19
CA LEU A 160 -12.96 6.78 -5.86
C LEU A 160 -12.98 7.30 -4.42
N PHE A 161 -12.08 6.79 -3.60
CA PHE A 161 -11.86 7.23 -2.23
C PHE A 161 -10.52 7.94 -2.09
N THR A 162 -10.43 8.89 -1.15
CA THR A 162 -9.15 9.48 -0.73
C THR A 162 -8.94 9.34 0.76
N PHE A 163 -7.72 8.94 1.13
CA PHE A 163 -7.15 8.96 2.46
C PHE A 163 -6.18 10.13 2.53
N THR A 164 -6.62 11.23 3.13
CA THR A 164 -5.81 12.44 3.23
C THR A 164 -4.74 12.27 4.31
N SER A 165 -3.50 12.63 4.00
CA SER A 165 -2.41 12.55 4.98
C SER A 165 -2.52 13.63 6.05
N ILE A 166 -2.19 13.24 7.29
CA ILE A 166 -2.07 14.15 8.44
C ILE A 166 -0.67 14.10 9.06
N ALA A 167 0.34 13.78 8.24
CA ALA A 167 1.77 13.60 8.57
C ALA A 167 2.08 12.42 9.50
N THR A 168 1.29 12.21 10.54
CA THR A 168 1.45 11.11 11.50
C THR A 168 0.60 9.89 11.17
N GLY A 169 -0.24 9.97 10.14
CA GLY A 169 -1.17 8.93 9.72
C GLY A 169 -2.03 9.39 8.55
N MET A 170 -3.16 8.72 8.36
CA MET A 170 -4.15 9.02 7.33
C MET A 170 -5.51 9.26 7.97
N ASN A 171 -6.28 10.20 7.42
CA ASN A 171 -7.71 10.30 7.73
C ASN A 171 -8.47 9.08 7.21
N ALA A 172 -9.64 8.82 7.78
CA ALA A 172 -10.58 7.83 7.24
C ALA A 172 -10.95 8.18 5.78
N PRO A 173 -11.19 7.19 4.92
CA PRO A 173 -11.40 7.41 3.50
C PRO A 173 -12.70 8.18 3.25
N THR A 174 -12.66 9.13 2.33
CA THR A 174 -13.82 9.91 1.90
C THR A 174 -14.14 9.62 0.44
N VAL A 175 -15.42 9.51 0.08
CA VAL A 175 -15.84 9.29 -1.31
C VAL A 175 -15.68 10.60 -2.08
N GLN A 176 -14.87 10.57 -3.14
CA GLN A 176 -14.68 11.70 -4.06
C GLN A 176 -15.49 11.55 -5.35
N TRP A 177 -15.80 10.31 -5.74
CA TRP A 177 -16.61 10.03 -6.93
C TRP A 177 -17.36 8.70 -6.80
N ASP A 178 -18.50 8.59 -7.47
CA ASP A 178 -19.34 7.38 -7.53
C ASP A 178 -19.92 7.20 -8.93
N SER A 179 -19.74 6.02 -9.53
CA SER A 179 -20.22 5.74 -10.88
C SER A 179 -21.74 5.71 -11.00
N SER A 180 -22.49 5.59 -9.89
CA SER A 180 -23.96 5.57 -9.94
C SER A 180 -24.59 6.93 -10.26
N ILE A 181 -23.82 8.02 -10.18
CA ILE A 181 -24.28 9.39 -10.45
C ILE A 181 -23.78 9.96 -11.78
N SER A 182 -23.11 9.13 -12.60
CA SER A 182 -22.62 9.48 -13.94
C SER A 182 -23.38 8.80 -15.06
#